data_AF-A0A915L522-F1
#
_entry.id   AF-A0A915L522-F1
#
_cell.length_a   1.000
_cell.length_b   1.000
_cell.length_c   1.000
_cell.angle_alpha   90.00
_cell.angle_beta   90.00
_cell.angle_gamma   90.00
#
_symmetry.space_group_name_H-M   'P 1'
#
loop_
_entity.id
_entity.type
_entity.pdbx_description
1 polymer ?
#
loop_
_entity_poly.entity_id
_entity_poly.type
_entity_poly.pdbx_seq_one_letter_code
_entity_poly.pdbx_strand_id
1 'polypeptide(L)'
;MNVLFSCASLIMAQCLGQAVCSKIHDYQPIANQIIGYLANGSGRGQAMERLTTLTDTFGHRMVGEKSLDKAIDYLIEKMKSEGLNNVHKEIVHNLPLWVRGLDDKAILVSPRRQKLAILALGSTVKTPPSGLCARAIVVRDFIDLEKKRAHVKGRIVVYNQDWQGYGRSSAYRTKGASKAAAFGAVAVLVRSVTPHSIYTPHTGQQFYDPQVSKIPAASITVEDAQMLYRMQMKGQTIKICINISSDTIGKVDSFNTVAELTGSVYPNEIVMISGHLDSWDVGTGAMDDGGGVVTAWQALSAIKALGLKPKRTIRAVFWTAEEQGYLGEEIFFTLKY
;
A
#
# COMPACT_ATOMS: atom_id res chain seq x y z
N MET A 1 8.29 23.12 -20.48
CA MET A 1 8.46 22.90 -19.02
C MET A 1 8.04 24.10 -18.17
N ASN A 2 7.17 25.01 -18.67
CA ASN A 2 6.81 26.28 -17.99
C ASN A 2 5.31 26.44 -17.67
N VAL A 3 4.48 25.41 -17.81
CA VAL A 3 3.02 25.54 -17.64
C VAL A 3 2.50 24.92 -16.33
N LEU A 4 3.24 23.98 -15.72
CA LEU A 4 2.82 23.32 -14.47
C LEU A 4 3.18 24.10 -13.20
N PHE A 5 4.19 24.98 -13.25
CA PHE A 5 4.52 25.85 -12.12
C PHE A 5 3.59 27.06 -11.96
N SER A 6 2.80 27.39 -12.99
CA SER A 6 1.91 28.57 -12.98
C SER A 6 0.57 28.32 -12.29
N CYS A 7 0.04 27.09 -12.28
CA CYS A 7 -1.29 26.84 -11.68
C CYS A 7 -1.21 26.58 -10.17
N ALA A 8 -0.15 25.95 -9.67
CA ALA A 8 0.02 25.72 -8.22
C ALA A 8 0.41 27.00 -7.46
N SER A 9 1.17 27.91 -8.11
CA SER A 9 1.54 29.21 -7.53
C SER A 9 0.37 30.19 -7.48
N LEU A 10 -0.57 30.16 -8.43
CA LEU A 10 -1.77 31.02 -8.40
C LEU A 10 -2.85 30.56 -7.41
N ILE A 11 -3.01 29.25 -7.18
CA ILE A 11 -4.06 28.74 -6.28
C ILE A 11 -3.64 28.84 -4.79
N MET A 12 -2.35 28.65 -4.47
CA MET A 12 -1.88 28.81 -3.08
C MET A 12 -1.86 30.28 -2.61
N ALA A 13 -1.70 31.23 -3.52
CA ALA A 13 -1.66 32.66 -3.20
C ALA A 13 -3.03 33.25 -2.79
N GLN A 14 -4.14 32.58 -3.09
CA GLN A 14 -5.48 33.10 -2.78
C GLN A 14 -5.94 32.80 -1.33
N CYS A 15 -5.32 31.86 -0.62
CA CYS A 15 -5.68 31.48 0.75
C CYS A 15 -4.70 31.95 1.84
N LEU A 16 -3.52 32.46 1.47
CA LEU A 16 -2.49 32.89 2.41
C LEU A 16 -2.42 34.42 2.41
N GLY A 17 -2.52 35.04 3.59
CA GLY A 17 -2.38 36.50 3.71
C GLY A 17 -1.02 36.98 3.17
N GLN A 18 -0.97 38.17 2.59
CA GLN A 18 0.21 38.73 1.91
C GLN A 18 1.49 38.69 2.75
N ALA A 19 1.38 38.84 4.08
CA ALA A 19 2.50 38.73 5.01
C ALA A 19 3.09 37.31 5.11
N VAL A 20 2.27 36.27 4.96
CA VAL A 20 2.72 34.87 4.93
C VAL A 20 3.40 34.56 3.60
N CYS A 21 2.82 35.03 2.48
CA CYS A 21 3.44 34.90 1.16
C CYS A 21 4.82 35.56 1.09
N SER A 22 4.96 36.77 1.64
CA SER A 22 6.26 37.47 1.72
C SER A 22 7.28 36.65 2.53
N LYS A 23 6.88 36.12 3.70
CA LYS A 23 7.78 35.29 4.52
C LYS A 23 8.20 33.98 3.84
N ILE A 24 7.33 33.38 3.02
CA ILE A 24 7.68 32.19 2.22
C ILE A 24 8.68 32.58 1.12
N HIS A 25 8.47 33.73 0.48
CA HIS A 25 9.37 34.23 -0.55
C HIS A 25 10.79 34.49 -0.02
N ASP A 26 10.94 34.88 1.25
CA ASP A 26 12.25 35.04 1.89
C ASP A 26 13.07 33.74 1.93
N TYR A 27 12.42 32.57 1.84
CA TYR A 27 13.09 31.26 1.76
C TYR A 27 13.48 30.86 0.33
N GLN A 28 13.13 31.65 -0.70
CA GLN A 28 13.43 31.31 -2.09
C GLN A 28 14.93 31.08 -2.36
N PRO A 29 15.88 31.87 -1.82
CA PRO A 29 17.31 31.59 -2.00
C PRO A 29 17.74 30.24 -1.42
N ILE A 30 17.20 29.88 -0.25
CA ILE A 30 17.47 28.58 0.41
C ILE A 30 16.86 27.44 -0.41
N ALA A 31 15.62 27.60 -0.88
CA ALA A 31 14.97 26.62 -1.75
C ALA A 31 15.77 26.40 -3.04
N ASN A 32 16.26 27.49 -3.67
CA ASN A 32 17.11 27.40 -4.85
C ASN A 32 18.43 26.69 -4.57
N GLN A 33 19.03 26.90 -3.39
CA GLN A 33 20.24 26.19 -2.98
C GLN A 33 19.99 24.67 -2.85
N ILE A 34 18.89 24.27 -2.22
CA ILE A 34 18.48 22.85 -2.10
C ILE A 34 18.21 22.25 -3.47
N ILE A 35 17.44 22.94 -4.33
CA ILE A 35 17.15 22.50 -5.69
C ILE A 35 18.44 22.35 -6.50
N GLY A 36 19.34 23.34 -6.42
CA GLY A 36 20.64 23.29 -7.09
C GLY A 36 21.48 22.10 -6.65
N TYR A 37 21.53 21.82 -5.34
CA TYR A 37 22.22 20.66 -4.77
C TYR A 37 21.67 19.33 -5.29
N LEU A 38 20.34 19.19 -5.33
CA LEU A 38 19.66 17.95 -5.75
C LEU A 38 19.65 17.76 -7.27
N ALA A 39 19.54 18.84 -8.05
CA ALA A 39 19.42 18.76 -9.51
C ALA A 39 20.78 18.70 -10.20
N ASN A 40 21.75 19.49 -9.72
CA ASN A 40 23.02 19.73 -10.41
C ASN A 40 24.27 19.54 -9.52
N GLY A 41 24.10 19.47 -8.19
CA GLY A 41 25.19 19.32 -7.24
C GLY A 41 25.50 17.86 -6.89
N SER A 42 26.24 17.66 -5.80
CA SER A 42 26.63 16.33 -5.30
C SER A 42 25.45 15.51 -4.75
N GLY A 43 24.27 16.11 -4.58
CA GLY A 43 23.03 15.42 -4.24
C GLY A 43 22.35 14.72 -5.43
N ARG A 44 22.79 15.03 -6.67
CA ARG A 44 22.17 14.50 -7.89
C ARG A 44 22.29 12.98 -7.96
N GLY A 45 21.15 12.30 -8.16
CA GLY A 45 21.08 10.85 -8.33
C GLY A 45 21.03 10.04 -7.04
N GLN A 46 21.32 10.63 -5.87
CA GLN A 46 21.33 9.93 -4.59
C GLN A 46 19.97 9.29 -4.26
N ALA A 47 18.87 9.98 -4.53
CA ALA A 47 17.53 9.43 -4.31
C ALA A 47 17.26 8.18 -5.18
N MET A 48 17.73 8.18 -6.44
CA MET A 48 17.58 6.99 -7.29
C MET A 48 18.46 5.85 -6.77
N GLU A 49 19.71 6.13 -6.39
CA GLU A 49 20.62 5.12 -5.85
C GLU A 49 20.11 4.51 -4.53
N ARG A 50 19.55 5.33 -3.65
CA ARG A 50 18.90 4.87 -2.41
C ARG A 50 17.68 4.01 -2.72
N LEU A 51 16.85 4.42 -3.69
CA LEU A 51 15.68 3.65 -4.10
C LEU A 51 16.08 2.30 -4.68
N THR A 52 17.03 2.27 -5.61
CA THR A 52 17.52 1.00 -6.21
C THR A 52 18.21 0.13 -5.17
N THR A 53 18.95 0.71 -4.23
CA THR A 53 19.52 -0.06 -3.11
C THR A 53 18.41 -0.69 -2.28
N LEU A 54 17.38 0.08 -1.94
CA LEU A 54 16.24 -0.39 -1.16
C LEU A 54 15.49 -1.52 -1.88
N THR A 55 15.24 -1.37 -3.18
CA THR A 55 14.45 -2.33 -3.98
C THR A 55 15.25 -3.57 -4.37
N ASP A 56 16.50 -3.40 -4.80
CA ASP A 56 17.27 -4.47 -5.42
C ASP A 56 18.01 -5.32 -4.38
N THR A 57 18.32 -4.74 -3.21
CA THR A 57 18.98 -5.46 -2.11
C THR A 57 17.98 -6.19 -1.22
N PHE A 58 16.88 -5.53 -0.85
CA PHE A 58 15.93 -6.07 0.13
C PHE A 58 14.67 -6.65 -0.52
N GLY A 59 14.32 -6.23 -1.74
CA GLY A 59 13.10 -6.67 -2.41
C GLY A 59 11.84 -6.13 -1.72
N HIS A 60 10.79 -6.96 -1.66
CA HIS A 60 9.61 -6.65 -0.87
C HIS A 60 9.94 -6.61 0.62
N ARG A 61 9.17 -5.83 1.37
CA ARG A 61 9.42 -5.56 2.80
C ARG A 61 8.15 -5.79 3.61
N MET A 62 7.53 -6.95 3.45
CA MET A 62 6.30 -7.30 4.15
C MET A 62 6.58 -7.48 5.65
N VAL A 63 5.61 -7.11 6.50
CA VAL A 63 5.71 -7.30 7.95
C VAL A 63 5.95 -8.77 8.29
N GLY A 64 6.95 -9.03 9.13
CA GLY A 64 7.39 -10.38 9.53
C GLY A 64 8.48 -10.98 8.66
N GLU A 65 8.84 -10.33 7.54
CA GLU A 65 9.95 -10.75 6.70
C GLU A 65 11.29 -10.15 7.14
N LYS A 66 12.36 -10.93 7.01
CA LYS A 66 13.73 -10.49 7.31
C LYS A 66 14.17 -9.32 6.44
N SER A 67 13.58 -9.15 5.25
CA SER A 67 13.88 -8.05 4.34
C SER A 67 13.49 -6.70 4.93
N LEU A 68 12.34 -6.61 5.61
CA LEU A 68 11.91 -5.39 6.30
C LEU A 68 12.85 -5.04 7.45
N ASP A 69 13.20 -6.02 8.30
CA ASP A 69 14.12 -5.81 9.42
C ASP A 69 15.48 -5.28 8.95
N LYS A 70 16.03 -5.88 7.89
CA LYS A 70 17.30 -5.46 7.30
C LYS A 70 17.21 -4.08 6.64
N ALA A 71 16.09 -3.75 6.00
CA ALA A 71 15.87 -2.43 5.42
C ALA A 71 15.80 -1.35 6.52
N ILE A 72 15.12 -1.64 7.63
CA ILE A 72 15.08 -0.77 8.82
C ILE A 72 16.51 -0.54 9.35
N ASP A 73 17.29 -1.60 9.54
CA ASP A 73 18.67 -1.51 10.02
C ASP A 73 19.55 -0.67 9.09
N TYR A 74 19.43 -0.90 7.78
CA TYR A 74 20.14 -0.14 6.76
C TYR A 74 19.81 1.37 6.82
N LEU A 75 18.52 1.73 6.92
CA LEU A 75 18.11 3.13 7.05
C LEU A 75 18.67 3.77 8.33
N ILE A 76 18.59 3.08 9.46
CA ILE A 76 19.14 3.55 10.74
C ILE A 76 20.64 3.82 10.63
N GLU A 77 21.40 2.87 10.06
CA GLU A 77 22.85 3.01 9.89
C GLU A 77 23.20 4.21 8.99
N LYS A 78 22.53 4.33 7.83
CA LYS A 78 22.79 5.42 6.89
C LYS A 78 22.42 6.79 7.43
N MET A 79 21.26 6.91 8.07
CA MET A 79 20.86 8.18 8.68
C MET A 79 21.79 8.61 9.82
N LYS A 80 22.31 7.65 10.60
CA LYS A 80 23.35 7.92 11.62
C LYS A 80 24.66 8.37 10.99
N SER A 81 25.13 7.71 9.93
CA SER A 81 26.40 8.07 9.28
C SER A 81 26.35 9.42 8.57
N GLU A 82 25.16 9.85 8.15
CA GLU A 82 24.90 11.20 7.63
C GLU A 82 24.80 12.27 8.74
N GLY A 83 24.87 11.87 10.01
CA GLY A 83 24.85 12.78 11.15
C GLY A 83 23.48 13.39 11.42
N LEU A 84 22.39 12.71 11.05
CA LEU A 84 21.04 13.07 11.49
C LEU A 84 20.90 12.86 13.01
N ASN A 85 19.97 13.58 13.62
CA ASN A 85 19.71 13.57 15.06
C ASN A 85 18.66 12.51 15.41
N ASN A 86 18.64 12.07 16.67
CA ASN A 86 17.61 11.18 17.24
C ASN A 86 17.25 9.97 16.34
N VAL A 87 18.25 9.30 15.76
CA VAL A 87 18.02 8.17 14.85
C VAL A 87 17.82 6.87 15.63
N HIS A 88 16.59 6.34 15.64
CA HIS A 88 16.24 5.18 16.44
C HIS A 88 15.03 4.40 15.86
N LYS A 89 14.84 3.18 16.39
CA LYS A 89 13.68 2.34 16.13
C LYS A 89 12.63 2.57 17.22
N GLU A 90 11.37 2.65 16.84
CA GLU A 90 10.24 2.61 17.77
C GLU A 90 9.44 1.35 17.54
N ILE A 91 9.32 0.52 18.57
CA ILE A 91 8.68 -0.79 18.46
C ILE A 91 7.17 -0.66 18.24
N VAL A 92 6.66 -1.50 17.34
CA VAL A 92 5.23 -1.66 17.05
C VAL A 92 4.86 -3.11 17.35
N HIS A 93 4.12 -3.29 18.44
CA HIS A 93 3.83 -4.61 18.98
C HIS A 93 2.61 -5.27 18.33
N ASN A 94 2.58 -6.61 18.34
CA ASN A 94 1.39 -7.42 18.08
C ASN A 94 0.75 -7.23 16.68
N LEU A 95 1.58 -6.97 15.67
CA LEU A 95 1.13 -6.89 14.27
C LEU A 95 0.72 -8.29 13.75
N PRO A 96 -0.31 -8.41 12.91
CA PRO A 96 -0.68 -9.69 12.30
C PRO A 96 0.47 -10.25 11.45
N LEU A 97 0.93 -11.46 11.77
CA LEU A 97 1.84 -12.20 10.89
C LEU A 97 1.02 -12.94 9.84
N TRP A 98 0.73 -12.26 8.74
CA TRP A 98 0.06 -12.85 7.58
C TRP A 98 1.11 -13.24 6.54
N VAL A 99 1.07 -14.51 6.12
CA VAL A 99 2.03 -15.08 5.18
C VAL A 99 1.28 -15.49 3.92
N ARG A 100 1.78 -15.03 2.76
CA ARG A 100 1.24 -15.43 1.48
C ARG A 100 1.69 -16.85 1.13
N GLY A 101 0.73 -17.65 0.69
CA GLY A 101 1.00 -18.94 0.08
C GLY A 101 1.60 -18.81 -1.32
N LEU A 102 2.61 -19.61 -1.64
CA LEU A 102 3.29 -19.56 -2.95
C LEU A 102 2.50 -20.25 -4.09
N ASP A 103 1.39 -20.91 -3.75
CA ASP A 103 0.70 -21.86 -4.62
C ASP A 103 -0.76 -21.46 -4.92
N ASP A 104 -1.09 -20.17 -4.82
CA ASP A 104 -2.41 -19.65 -5.19
C ASP A 104 -2.78 -20.08 -6.62
N LYS A 105 -3.89 -20.81 -6.75
CA LYS A 105 -4.33 -21.41 -8.02
C LYS A 105 -5.81 -21.18 -8.22
N ALA A 106 -6.20 -20.81 -9.44
CA ALA A 106 -7.59 -20.72 -9.86
C ALA A 106 -7.76 -21.35 -11.24
N ILE A 107 -8.72 -22.27 -11.33
CA ILE A 107 -9.06 -22.97 -12.57
C ILE A 107 -10.56 -22.78 -12.82
N LEU A 108 -10.89 -22.15 -13.95
CA LEU A 108 -12.21 -22.29 -14.55
C LEU A 108 -12.36 -23.73 -15.03
N VAL A 109 -13.36 -24.46 -14.52
CA VAL A 109 -13.64 -25.86 -14.86
C VAL A 109 -14.76 -25.98 -15.88
N SER A 110 -15.76 -25.09 -15.78
CA SER A 110 -16.91 -25.03 -16.68
C SER A 110 -17.19 -23.57 -17.02
N PRO A 111 -17.53 -23.22 -18.28
CA PRO A 111 -17.89 -24.10 -19.40
C PRO A 111 -16.71 -24.75 -20.14
N ARG A 112 -15.48 -24.30 -19.87
CA ARG A 112 -14.26 -24.90 -20.41
C ARG A 112 -13.14 -24.79 -19.39
N ARG A 113 -12.14 -25.65 -19.53
CA ARG A 113 -10.96 -25.58 -18.66
C ARG A 113 -10.07 -24.40 -19.04
N GLN A 114 -9.76 -23.52 -18.09
CA GLN A 114 -8.77 -22.44 -18.25
C GLN A 114 -8.15 -22.08 -16.89
N LYS A 115 -6.84 -21.82 -16.87
CA LYS A 115 -6.17 -21.20 -15.72
C LYS A 115 -6.52 -19.71 -15.67
N LEU A 116 -6.96 -19.24 -14.51
CA LEU A 116 -7.16 -17.82 -14.24
C LEU A 116 -5.93 -17.29 -13.50
N ALA A 117 -5.55 -16.05 -13.76
CA ALA A 117 -4.54 -15.37 -12.96
C ALA A 117 -5.19 -14.89 -11.66
N ILE A 118 -4.62 -15.34 -10.53
CA ILE A 118 -5.16 -15.13 -9.19
C ILE A 118 -4.04 -14.67 -8.26
N LEU A 119 -4.39 -13.86 -7.26
CA LEU A 119 -3.49 -13.49 -6.19
C LEU A 119 -4.28 -13.23 -4.90
N ALA A 120 -3.93 -13.90 -3.80
CA ALA A 120 -4.60 -13.70 -2.51
C ALA A 120 -4.66 -12.23 -2.09
N LEU A 121 -5.76 -11.83 -1.46
CA LEU A 121 -5.84 -10.53 -0.79
C LEU A 121 -5.18 -10.59 0.57
N GLY A 122 -4.55 -9.48 0.97
CA GLY A 122 -3.94 -9.35 2.28
C GLY A 122 -4.94 -9.65 3.40
N SER A 123 -4.52 -10.43 4.40
CA SER A 123 -5.36 -10.93 5.51
C SER A 123 -6.38 -12.03 5.16
N THR A 124 -6.47 -12.49 3.90
CA THR A 124 -7.37 -13.60 3.56
C THR A 124 -7.03 -14.87 4.35
N VAL A 125 -8.07 -15.65 4.68
CA VAL A 125 -7.92 -17.03 5.14
C VAL A 125 -7.65 -17.98 3.98
N LYS A 126 -7.03 -19.12 4.29
CA LYS A 126 -6.79 -20.22 3.35
C LYS A 126 -8.06 -20.96 2.95
N THR A 127 -8.02 -21.63 1.80
CA THR A 127 -9.03 -22.63 1.43
C THR A 127 -8.90 -23.90 2.29
N PRO A 128 -9.95 -24.75 2.35
CA PRO A 128 -9.82 -26.10 2.90
C PRO A 128 -8.68 -26.89 2.22
N PRO A 129 -8.05 -27.87 2.89
CA PRO A 129 -6.95 -28.66 2.32
C PRO A 129 -7.28 -29.35 0.99
N SER A 130 -8.54 -29.72 0.77
CA SER A 130 -9.04 -30.31 -0.48
C SER A 130 -9.23 -29.28 -1.62
N GLY A 131 -8.93 -28.01 -1.38
CA GLY A 131 -9.29 -26.89 -2.24
C GLY A 131 -10.77 -26.52 -2.13
N LEU A 132 -11.20 -25.53 -2.91
CA LEU A 132 -12.58 -25.06 -2.95
C LEU A 132 -13.08 -24.98 -4.39
N CYS A 133 -14.09 -25.78 -4.74
CA CYS A 133 -14.73 -25.76 -6.05
C CYS A 133 -16.22 -25.42 -5.91
N ALA A 134 -16.66 -24.34 -6.53
CA ALA A 134 -18.06 -23.94 -6.49
C ALA A 134 -18.51 -23.24 -7.78
N ARG A 135 -19.83 -23.17 -8.00
CA ARG A 135 -20.39 -22.33 -9.05
C ARG A 135 -20.08 -20.87 -8.71
N ALA A 136 -19.76 -20.08 -9.72
CA ALA A 136 -19.51 -18.66 -9.54
C ALA A 136 -20.75 -17.83 -9.92
N ILE A 137 -20.90 -16.68 -9.28
CA ILE A 137 -21.82 -15.64 -9.67
C ILE A 137 -21.06 -14.33 -9.83
N VAL A 138 -21.20 -13.70 -10.98
CA VAL A 138 -20.53 -12.44 -11.29
C VAL A 138 -21.46 -11.29 -10.96
N VAL A 139 -20.96 -10.32 -10.20
CA VAL A 139 -21.68 -9.12 -9.77
C VAL A 139 -20.91 -7.87 -10.20
N ARG A 140 -21.63 -6.80 -10.55
CA ARG A 140 -21.04 -5.54 -11.04
C ARG A 140 -20.80 -4.52 -9.93
N ASP A 141 -21.56 -4.60 -8.85
CA ASP A 141 -21.39 -3.75 -7.68
C ASP A 141 -22.07 -4.39 -6.46
N PHE A 142 -22.07 -3.69 -5.32
CA PHE A 142 -22.74 -4.18 -4.11
C PHE A 142 -24.27 -4.16 -4.21
N ILE A 143 -24.86 -3.33 -5.07
CA ILE A 143 -26.31 -3.29 -5.30
C ILE A 143 -26.73 -4.54 -6.09
N ASP A 144 -25.97 -4.92 -7.12
CA ASP A 144 -26.14 -6.14 -7.90
C ASP A 144 -25.94 -7.39 -7.03
N LEU A 145 -24.96 -7.36 -6.11
CA LEU A 145 -24.82 -8.41 -5.09
C LEU A 145 -26.08 -8.56 -4.23
N GLU A 146 -26.62 -7.48 -3.69
CA GLU A 146 -27.86 -7.49 -2.90
C GLU A 146 -29.04 -8.02 -3.71
N LYS A 147 -29.23 -7.53 -4.94
CA LYS A 147 -30.29 -8.01 -5.85
C LYS A 147 -30.19 -9.51 -6.12
N LYS A 148 -28.97 -10.06 -6.12
CA LYS A 148 -28.69 -11.49 -6.35
C LYS A 148 -28.57 -12.29 -5.05
N ARG A 149 -28.87 -11.73 -3.87
CA ARG A 149 -28.66 -12.39 -2.56
C ARG A 149 -29.17 -13.82 -2.47
N ALA A 150 -30.36 -14.10 -3.01
CA ALA A 150 -31.00 -15.43 -3.00
C ALA A 150 -30.18 -16.49 -3.76
N HIS A 151 -29.25 -16.04 -4.58
CA HIS A 151 -28.41 -16.85 -5.43
C HIS A 151 -26.94 -16.88 -4.96
N VAL A 152 -26.56 -16.23 -3.86
CA VAL A 152 -25.15 -16.15 -3.44
C VAL A 152 -24.72 -17.38 -2.61
N LYS A 153 -25.63 -17.96 -1.83
CA LYS A 153 -25.32 -19.08 -0.93
C LYS A 153 -24.61 -20.23 -1.66
N GLY A 154 -23.45 -20.62 -1.15
CA GLY A 154 -22.63 -21.71 -1.69
C GLY A 154 -21.84 -21.36 -2.96
N ARG A 155 -21.82 -20.09 -3.38
CA ARG A 155 -21.14 -19.64 -4.60
C ARG A 155 -19.85 -18.88 -4.34
N ILE A 156 -18.98 -18.88 -5.34
CA ILE A 156 -17.87 -17.93 -5.44
C ILE A 156 -18.45 -16.64 -6.02
N VAL A 157 -18.35 -15.53 -5.29
CA VAL A 157 -18.75 -14.22 -5.83
C VAL A 157 -17.56 -13.64 -6.59
N VAL A 158 -17.78 -13.29 -7.86
CA VAL A 158 -16.79 -12.60 -8.68
C VAL A 158 -17.24 -11.14 -8.82
N TYR A 159 -16.50 -10.22 -8.23
CA TYR A 159 -16.73 -8.79 -8.43
C TYR A 159 -16.07 -8.37 -9.74
N ASN A 160 -16.89 -7.94 -10.70
CA ASN A 160 -16.46 -7.33 -11.95
C ASN A 160 -16.89 -5.85 -11.97
N GLN A 161 -16.50 -5.10 -10.95
CA GLN A 161 -16.81 -3.67 -10.84
C GLN A 161 -16.17 -2.85 -11.94
N ASP A 162 -16.81 -1.74 -12.32
CA ASP A 162 -16.16 -0.75 -13.18
C ASP A 162 -15.13 0.08 -12.40
N TRP A 163 -14.11 0.55 -13.12
CA TRP A 163 -13.13 1.46 -12.57
C TRP A 163 -13.78 2.83 -12.34
N GLN A 164 -13.76 3.29 -11.09
CA GLN A 164 -14.33 4.59 -10.69
C GLN A 164 -13.31 5.44 -9.92
N GLY A 165 -12.02 5.16 -10.10
CA GLY A 165 -10.94 5.67 -9.27
C GLY A 165 -10.61 4.73 -8.10
N TYR A 166 -9.37 4.80 -7.61
CA TYR A 166 -8.84 3.87 -6.62
C TYR A 166 -9.69 3.83 -5.34
N GLY A 167 -10.01 4.99 -4.75
CA GLY A 167 -10.76 5.05 -3.49
C GLY A 167 -12.16 4.43 -3.55
N ARG A 168 -12.85 4.48 -4.70
CA ARG A 168 -14.16 3.82 -4.87
C ARG A 168 -14.01 2.34 -5.23
N SER A 169 -13.10 2.00 -6.13
CA SER A 169 -12.92 0.63 -6.61
C SER A 169 -12.23 -0.28 -5.58
N SER A 170 -11.43 0.27 -4.64
CA SER A 170 -10.81 -0.50 -3.56
C SER A 170 -11.81 -1.01 -2.51
N ALA A 171 -13.03 -0.49 -2.48
CA ALA A 171 -14.09 -0.96 -1.58
C ALA A 171 -14.41 -2.45 -1.78
N TYR A 172 -14.33 -2.97 -3.01
CA TYR A 172 -14.56 -4.38 -3.32
C TYR A 172 -13.45 -5.28 -2.81
N ARG A 173 -12.19 -4.81 -2.87
CA ARG A 173 -11.06 -5.48 -2.24
C ARG A 173 -11.23 -5.50 -0.73
N THR A 174 -11.46 -4.33 -0.13
CA THR A 174 -11.43 -4.15 1.32
C THR A 174 -12.61 -4.80 2.05
N LYS A 175 -13.81 -4.76 1.46
CA LYS A 175 -15.07 -5.16 2.12
C LYS A 175 -15.83 -6.27 1.40
N GLY A 176 -15.38 -6.68 0.21
CA GLY A 176 -16.12 -7.60 -0.65
C GLY A 176 -16.30 -9.00 -0.06
N ALA A 177 -15.30 -9.51 0.66
CA ALA A 177 -15.37 -10.81 1.32
C ALA A 177 -16.50 -10.82 2.35
N SER A 178 -16.51 -9.84 3.27
CA SER A 178 -17.53 -9.71 4.31
C SER A 178 -18.94 -9.55 3.76
N LYS A 179 -19.11 -8.70 2.73
CA LYS A 179 -20.42 -8.48 2.09
C LYS A 179 -20.95 -9.73 1.40
N ALA A 180 -20.09 -10.52 0.74
CA ALA A 180 -20.49 -11.76 0.09
C ALA A 180 -20.77 -12.87 1.13
N ALA A 181 -19.94 -12.96 2.18
CA ALA A 181 -20.10 -13.91 3.27
C ALA A 181 -21.44 -13.74 4.00
N ALA A 182 -21.90 -12.49 4.18
CA ALA A 182 -23.22 -12.19 4.75
C ALA A 182 -24.39 -12.86 3.99
N PHE A 183 -24.21 -13.20 2.71
CA PHE A 183 -25.20 -13.93 1.89
C PHE A 183 -24.82 -15.40 1.65
N GLY A 184 -23.85 -15.92 2.41
CA GLY A 184 -23.43 -17.32 2.37
C GLY A 184 -22.52 -17.68 1.19
N ALA A 185 -21.84 -16.70 0.58
CA ALA A 185 -20.78 -17.00 -0.36
C ALA A 185 -19.70 -17.84 0.31
N VAL A 186 -18.99 -18.65 -0.47
CA VAL A 186 -17.92 -19.53 0.03
C VAL A 186 -16.51 -19.02 -0.29
N ALA A 187 -16.39 -18.08 -1.23
CA ALA A 187 -15.17 -17.34 -1.52
C ALA A 187 -15.49 -16.09 -2.37
N VAL A 188 -14.53 -15.18 -2.48
CA VAL A 188 -14.62 -14.03 -3.40
C VAL A 188 -13.42 -13.93 -4.32
N LEU A 189 -13.67 -13.54 -5.57
CA LEU A 189 -12.68 -13.13 -6.54
C LEU A 189 -12.96 -11.69 -6.95
N VAL A 190 -12.01 -10.79 -6.72
CA VAL A 190 -12.17 -9.36 -6.97
C VAL A 190 -11.42 -9.00 -8.25
N ARG A 191 -12.07 -8.34 -9.20
CA ARG A 191 -11.36 -7.71 -10.33
C ARG A 191 -10.29 -6.77 -9.78
N SER A 192 -9.04 -6.89 -10.23
CA SER A 192 -7.94 -6.01 -9.83
C SER A 192 -8.34 -4.54 -9.83
N VAL A 193 -7.93 -3.83 -8.78
CA VAL A 193 -8.24 -2.41 -8.56
C VAL A 193 -7.30 -1.55 -9.41
N THR A 194 -7.52 -1.55 -10.71
CA THR A 194 -6.71 -0.83 -11.69
C THR A 194 -7.55 -0.44 -12.92
N PRO A 195 -7.27 0.70 -13.57
CA PRO A 195 -7.92 1.05 -14.83
C PRO A 195 -7.47 0.15 -15.99
N HIS A 196 -6.20 -0.30 -15.97
CA HIS A 196 -5.58 -1.10 -17.03
C HIS A 196 -4.93 -2.35 -16.43
N SER A 197 -4.96 -3.46 -17.15
CA SER A 197 -4.30 -4.69 -16.75
C SER A 197 -3.53 -5.26 -17.93
N ILE A 198 -2.45 -5.96 -17.62
CA ILE A 198 -1.66 -6.76 -18.54
C ILE A 198 -1.62 -8.20 -18.01
N TYR A 199 -2.81 -8.72 -17.68
CA TYR A 199 -2.98 -10.03 -17.03
C TYR A 199 -2.27 -10.15 -15.66
N THR A 200 -2.19 -9.05 -14.91
CA THR A 200 -1.59 -8.98 -13.57
C THR A 200 -2.66 -8.81 -12.48
N PRO A 201 -2.81 -9.77 -11.55
CA PRO A 201 -3.68 -9.61 -10.39
C PRO A 201 -3.04 -8.70 -9.34
N HIS A 202 -3.82 -7.81 -8.71
CA HIS A 202 -3.32 -6.85 -7.71
C HIS A 202 -3.77 -7.28 -6.32
N THR A 203 -2.84 -7.42 -5.37
CA THR A 203 -3.16 -7.67 -3.96
C THR A 203 -3.55 -6.38 -3.25
N GLY A 204 -3.51 -6.39 -1.92
CA GLY A 204 -3.88 -5.28 -1.06
C GLY A 204 -4.74 -5.77 0.09
N GLN A 205 -4.83 -4.93 1.12
CA GLN A 205 -5.52 -5.30 2.34
C GLN A 205 -7.02 -5.52 2.12
N GLN A 206 -7.53 -6.57 2.76
CA GLN A 206 -8.95 -6.75 3.04
C GLN A 206 -9.23 -6.85 4.53
N PHE A 207 -10.49 -6.62 4.92
CA PHE A 207 -10.93 -6.67 6.31
C PHE A 207 -12.20 -7.52 6.44
N TYR A 208 -12.14 -8.50 7.34
CA TYR A 208 -13.31 -9.27 7.73
C TYR A 208 -14.15 -8.51 8.75
N ASP A 209 -15.45 -8.48 8.53
CA ASP A 209 -16.43 -8.13 9.55
C ASP A 209 -16.47 -9.29 10.58
N PRO A 210 -16.28 -9.04 11.89
CA PRO A 210 -16.29 -10.09 12.91
C PRO A 210 -17.63 -10.81 13.03
N GLN A 211 -18.72 -10.25 12.49
CA GLN A 211 -20.07 -10.84 12.56
C GLN A 211 -20.34 -11.87 11.46
N VAL A 212 -19.43 -12.04 10.49
CA VAL A 212 -19.61 -12.99 9.39
C VAL A 212 -18.48 -14.01 9.34
N SER A 213 -18.76 -15.18 8.76
CA SER A 213 -17.72 -16.19 8.54
C SER A 213 -16.66 -15.67 7.58
N LYS A 214 -15.38 -15.84 7.95
CA LYS A 214 -14.26 -15.55 7.07
C LYS A 214 -14.28 -16.51 5.88
N ILE A 215 -14.16 -15.97 4.67
CA ILE A 215 -14.12 -16.75 3.42
C ILE A 215 -12.88 -16.39 2.60
N PRO A 216 -12.27 -17.34 1.88
CA PRO A 216 -11.12 -17.07 1.04
C PRO A 216 -11.39 -15.94 0.03
N ALA A 217 -10.43 -15.04 -0.12
CA ALA A 217 -10.53 -13.84 -0.92
C ALA A 217 -9.25 -13.62 -1.73
N ALA A 218 -9.41 -13.43 -3.04
CA ALA A 218 -8.30 -13.15 -3.94
C ALA A 218 -8.71 -12.15 -5.02
N SER A 219 -7.72 -11.50 -5.62
CA SER A 219 -7.91 -10.77 -6.86
C SER A 219 -7.74 -11.67 -8.07
N ILE A 220 -8.46 -11.36 -9.14
CA ILE A 220 -8.22 -11.86 -10.49
C ILE A 220 -8.03 -10.69 -11.45
N THR A 221 -7.47 -10.97 -12.61
CA THR A 221 -7.22 -9.98 -13.66
C THR A 221 -8.51 -9.33 -14.16
N VAL A 222 -8.37 -8.15 -14.78
CA VAL A 222 -9.51 -7.45 -15.40
C VAL A 222 -10.10 -8.31 -16.52
N GLU A 223 -9.25 -8.94 -17.29
CA GLU A 223 -9.55 -9.79 -18.43
C GLU A 223 -10.34 -11.03 -18.00
N ASP A 224 -9.90 -11.71 -16.94
CA ASP A 224 -10.61 -12.87 -16.39
C ASP A 224 -11.97 -12.47 -15.82
N ALA A 225 -12.05 -11.39 -15.03
CA ALA A 225 -13.33 -10.93 -14.48
C ALA A 225 -14.34 -10.57 -15.57
N GLN A 226 -13.90 -9.86 -16.62
CA GLN A 226 -14.74 -9.51 -17.76
C GLN A 226 -15.12 -10.73 -18.60
N MET A 227 -14.21 -11.69 -18.79
CA MET A 227 -14.51 -12.94 -19.47
C MET A 227 -15.62 -13.70 -18.74
N LEU A 228 -15.49 -13.87 -17.42
CA LEU A 228 -16.48 -14.54 -16.60
C LEU A 228 -17.83 -13.81 -16.65
N TYR A 229 -17.83 -12.48 -16.63
CA TYR A 229 -19.05 -11.71 -16.80
C TYR A 229 -19.74 -11.98 -18.14
N ARG A 230 -19.00 -11.97 -19.26
CA ARG A 230 -19.55 -12.30 -20.59
C ARG A 230 -20.09 -13.73 -20.67
N MET A 231 -19.43 -14.70 -20.03
CA MET A 231 -19.93 -16.09 -19.94
C MET A 231 -21.28 -16.15 -19.21
N GLN A 232 -21.39 -15.48 -18.06
CA GLN A 232 -22.64 -15.41 -17.31
C GLN A 232 -23.77 -14.76 -18.12
N MET A 233 -23.47 -13.66 -18.84
CA MET A 233 -24.46 -12.99 -19.68
C MET A 233 -24.96 -13.87 -20.84
N LYS A 234 -24.17 -14.85 -21.27
CA LYS A 234 -24.57 -15.87 -22.25
C LYS A 234 -25.31 -17.07 -21.62
N GLY A 235 -25.68 -16.99 -20.35
CA GLY A 235 -26.36 -18.07 -19.63
C GLY A 235 -25.47 -19.28 -19.32
N GLN A 236 -24.14 -19.16 -19.48
CA GLN A 236 -23.23 -20.27 -19.22
C GLN A 236 -23.06 -20.49 -17.71
N THR A 237 -23.00 -21.75 -17.31
CA THR A 237 -22.65 -22.10 -15.93
C THR A 237 -21.16 -21.97 -15.73
N ILE A 238 -20.77 -21.13 -14.78
CA ILE A 238 -19.38 -20.92 -14.39
C ILE A 238 -19.11 -21.76 -13.15
N LYS A 239 -18.10 -22.64 -13.21
CA LYS A 239 -17.57 -23.36 -12.05
C LYS A 239 -16.08 -23.10 -11.93
N ILE A 240 -15.64 -22.63 -10.77
CA ILE A 240 -14.24 -22.30 -10.51
C ILE A 240 -13.77 -23.15 -9.33
N CYS A 241 -12.54 -23.66 -9.44
CA CYS A 241 -11.81 -24.27 -8.35
C CYS A 241 -10.65 -23.36 -7.95
N ILE A 242 -10.54 -23.04 -6.67
CA ILE A 242 -9.44 -22.25 -6.11
C ILE A 242 -8.69 -23.04 -5.03
N ASN A 243 -7.41 -22.76 -4.90
CA ASN A 243 -6.57 -23.14 -3.77
C ASN A 243 -5.81 -21.89 -3.36
N ILE A 244 -5.98 -21.47 -2.10
CA ILE A 244 -5.28 -20.35 -1.48
C ILE A 244 -4.67 -20.90 -0.18
N SER A 245 -3.36 -20.78 -0.04
CA SER A 245 -2.65 -21.25 1.16
C SER A 245 -2.18 -20.12 2.08
N SER A 246 -2.52 -18.87 1.74
CA SER A 246 -2.24 -17.69 2.55
C SER A 246 -3.05 -17.69 3.86
N ASP A 247 -2.43 -17.31 4.97
CA ASP A 247 -3.10 -17.29 6.29
C ASP A 247 -2.41 -16.36 7.30
N THR A 248 -3.14 -15.95 8.33
CA THR A 248 -2.54 -15.30 9.51
C THR A 248 -2.12 -16.37 10.51
N ILE A 249 -0.82 -16.53 10.70
CA ILE A 249 -0.22 -17.62 11.49
C ILE A 249 0.24 -17.19 12.88
N GLY A 250 0.06 -15.92 13.24
CA GLY A 250 0.42 -15.42 14.55
C GLY A 250 0.51 -13.91 14.61
N LYS A 251 1.32 -13.45 15.56
CA LYS A 251 1.65 -12.05 15.77
C LYS A 251 3.16 -11.86 15.72
N VAL A 252 3.59 -10.69 15.29
CA VAL A 252 5.01 -10.32 15.22
C VAL A 252 5.16 -8.85 15.60
N ASP A 253 6.32 -8.49 16.12
CA ASP A 253 6.68 -7.10 16.36
C ASP A 253 7.49 -6.57 15.17
N SER A 254 7.37 -5.28 14.90
CA SER A 254 8.20 -4.59 13.90
C SER A 254 8.56 -3.20 14.45
N PHE A 255 9.11 -2.33 13.61
CA PHE A 255 9.58 -1.02 14.05
C PHE A 255 9.23 0.08 13.07
N ASN A 256 8.71 1.19 13.60
CA ASN A 256 8.80 2.47 12.93
C ASN A 256 10.26 2.96 13.02
N THR A 257 10.72 3.62 11.97
CA THR A 257 12.07 4.19 11.91
C THR A 257 11.99 5.70 12.05
N VAL A 258 12.70 6.29 13.01
CA VAL A 258 12.66 7.73 13.27
C VAL A 258 14.04 8.34 13.06
N ALA A 259 14.07 9.51 12.43
CA ALA A 259 15.24 10.38 12.37
C ALA A 259 14.83 11.84 12.40
N GLU A 260 15.71 12.71 12.88
CA GLU A 260 15.43 14.13 13.04
C GLU A 260 16.54 15.01 12.50
N LEU A 261 16.17 16.25 12.24
CA LEU A 261 17.09 17.35 12.06
C LEU A 261 16.64 18.47 13.03
N THR A 262 17.36 18.61 14.14
CA THR A 262 16.93 19.44 15.27
C THR A 262 16.83 20.92 14.88
N GLY A 263 15.71 21.54 15.25
CA GLY A 263 15.43 22.94 15.00
C GLY A 263 16.32 23.88 15.80
N SER A 264 16.61 25.05 15.24
CA SER A 264 17.46 26.07 15.87
C SER A 264 16.72 27.07 16.76
N VAL A 265 15.44 27.31 16.51
CA VAL A 265 14.64 28.35 17.21
C VAL A 265 13.53 27.72 18.04
N TYR A 266 12.84 26.72 17.48
CA TYR A 266 11.72 26.01 18.07
C TYR A 266 12.01 24.50 18.04
N PRO A 267 12.99 24.00 18.81
CA PRO A 267 13.42 22.61 18.73
C PRO A 267 12.33 21.60 19.15
N ASN A 268 11.33 22.05 19.91
CA ASN A 268 10.22 21.22 20.37
C ASN A 268 9.00 21.26 19.44
N GLU A 269 9.01 22.14 18.42
CA GLU A 269 7.97 22.15 17.39
C GLU A 269 8.40 21.23 16.24
N ILE A 270 7.54 20.28 15.87
CA ILE A 270 7.84 19.22 14.91
C ILE A 270 7.15 19.51 13.58
N VAL A 271 7.93 19.49 12.50
CA VAL A 271 7.42 19.32 11.13
C VAL A 271 7.69 17.87 10.74
N MET A 272 6.63 17.07 10.60
CA MET A 272 6.76 15.67 10.24
C MET A 272 6.75 15.52 8.71
N ILE A 273 7.67 14.72 8.21
CA ILE A 273 7.65 14.20 6.84
C ILE A 273 7.79 12.69 6.91
N SER A 274 7.05 11.94 6.09
CA SER A 274 6.97 10.49 6.28
C SER A 274 6.76 9.74 4.98
N GLY A 275 6.95 8.43 5.05
CA GLY A 275 6.52 7.40 4.11
C GLY A 275 6.35 6.09 4.87
N HIS A 276 5.95 5.01 4.21
CA HIS A 276 5.95 3.68 4.85
C HIS A 276 7.02 2.78 4.23
N LEU A 277 7.73 2.06 5.10
CA LEU A 277 8.85 1.24 4.70
C LEU A 277 8.43 -0.17 4.31
N ASP A 278 7.31 -0.66 4.84
CA ASP A 278 6.74 -1.93 4.42
C ASP A 278 6.16 -1.84 3.00
N SER A 279 5.97 -3.00 2.38
CA SER A 279 5.35 -3.12 1.06
C SER A 279 4.74 -4.51 0.87
N TRP A 280 3.81 -4.64 -0.07
CA TRP A 280 3.37 -5.95 -0.52
C TRP A 280 4.50 -6.80 -1.11
N ASP A 281 4.30 -8.11 -0.99
CA ASP A 281 5.25 -9.20 -1.23
C ASP A 281 5.34 -9.69 -2.68
N VAL A 282 4.67 -9.03 -3.62
CA VAL A 282 4.59 -9.44 -5.04
C VAL A 282 5.38 -8.56 -6.00
N GLY A 283 6.12 -7.59 -5.45
CA GLY A 283 7.03 -6.71 -6.18
C GLY A 283 8.22 -6.35 -5.31
N THR A 284 8.73 -5.13 -5.44
CA THR A 284 9.85 -4.61 -4.63
C THR A 284 9.50 -3.34 -3.85
N GLY A 285 8.23 -2.93 -3.88
CA GLY A 285 7.75 -1.74 -3.16
C GLY A 285 8.46 -0.45 -3.58
N ALA A 286 8.73 -0.29 -4.88
CA ALA A 286 9.49 0.86 -5.39
C ALA A 286 8.66 2.14 -5.36
N MET A 287 7.48 2.13 -6.00
CA MET A 287 6.56 3.27 -5.96
C MET A 287 5.75 3.34 -4.67
N ASP A 288 5.53 2.20 -4.02
CA ASP A 288 4.65 2.02 -2.87
C ASP A 288 5.41 1.25 -1.78
N ASP A 289 6.09 1.92 -0.84
CA ASP A 289 6.37 3.37 -0.80
C ASP A 289 7.87 3.68 -0.67
N GLY A 290 8.71 2.90 -1.37
CA GLY A 290 10.15 3.17 -1.42
C GLY A 290 10.47 4.59 -1.89
N GLY A 291 9.72 5.11 -2.86
CA GLY A 291 9.83 6.47 -3.37
C GLY A 291 9.54 7.55 -2.32
N GLY A 292 8.46 7.40 -1.54
CA GLY A 292 8.11 8.34 -0.47
C GLY A 292 9.13 8.32 0.67
N VAL A 293 9.53 7.12 1.11
CA VAL A 293 10.60 6.92 2.11
C VAL A 293 11.89 7.64 1.69
N VAL A 294 12.37 7.38 0.47
CA VAL A 294 13.63 7.94 0.00
C VAL A 294 13.51 9.45 -0.22
N THR A 295 12.36 9.95 -0.67
CA THR A 295 12.14 11.40 -0.84
C THR A 295 12.19 12.13 0.50
N ALA A 296 11.50 11.61 1.51
CA ALA A 296 11.50 12.16 2.86
C ALA A 296 12.90 12.09 3.50
N TRP A 297 13.60 10.95 3.36
CA TRP A 297 14.99 10.84 3.80
C TRP A 297 15.91 11.85 3.08
N GLN A 298 15.81 11.96 1.75
CA GLN A 298 16.63 12.89 0.95
C GLN A 298 16.42 14.35 1.35
N ALA A 299 15.21 14.73 1.76
CA ALA A 299 14.95 16.08 2.27
C ALA A 299 15.79 16.41 3.51
N LEU A 300 15.86 15.51 4.51
CA LEU A 300 16.71 15.71 5.69
C LEU A 300 18.19 15.70 5.31
N SER A 301 18.62 14.72 4.50
CA SER A 301 20.03 14.59 4.10
C SER A 301 20.53 15.83 3.35
N ALA A 302 19.72 16.41 2.45
CA ALA A 302 20.09 17.60 1.70
C ALA A 302 20.25 18.84 2.60
N ILE A 303 19.29 19.05 3.52
CA ILE A 303 19.36 20.14 4.50
C ILE A 303 20.63 20.00 5.35
N LYS A 304 20.90 18.78 5.84
CA LYS A 304 22.09 18.47 6.63
C LYS A 304 23.39 18.71 5.86
N ALA A 305 23.49 18.20 4.63
CA ALA A 305 24.69 18.30 3.79
C ALA A 305 25.03 19.75 3.41
N LEU A 306 24.01 20.60 3.25
CA LEU A 306 24.19 22.03 2.97
C LEU A 306 24.49 22.87 4.23
N GLY A 307 24.55 22.25 5.41
CA GLY A 307 24.76 22.95 6.68
C GLY A 307 23.59 23.86 7.08
N LEU A 308 22.42 23.68 6.45
CA LEU A 308 21.23 24.47 6.73
C LEU A 308 20.61 24.03 8.06
N LYS A 309 20.06 24.99 8.80
CA LYS A 309 19.42 24.74 10.09
C LYS A 309 17.96 25.21 10.05
N PRO A 310 16.98 24.29 10.08
CA PRO A 310 15.58 24.68 10.12
C PRO A 310 15.27 25.36 11.46
N LYS A 311 14.22 26.19 11.51
CA LYS A 311 13.77 26.81 12.76
C LYS A 311 13.12 25.79 13.69
N ARG A 312 12.31 24.90 13.12
CA ARG A 312 11.62 23.78 13.78
C ARG A 312 12.38 22.49 13.55
N THR A 313 12.20 21.51 14.43
CA THR A 313 12.73 20.17 14.20
C THR A 313 11.96 19.52 13.06
N ILE A 314 12.69 18.99 12.08
CA ILE A 314 12.09 18.15 11.03
C ILE A 314 12.25 16.70 11.47
N ARG A 315 11.14 15.97 11.58
CA ARG A 315 11.14 14.54 11.95
C ARG A 315 10.72 13.71 10.75
N ALA A 316 11.62 12.84 10.29
CA ALA A 316 11.28 11.76 9.39
C ALA A 316 10.76 10.57 10.20
N VAL A 317 9.60 10.03 9.84
CA VAL A 317 9.14 8.74 10.34
C VAL A 317 8.81 7.82 9.18
N PHE A 318 9.37 6.61 9.19
CA PHE A 318 9.06 5.57 8.22
C PHE A 318 8.26 4.48 8.91
N TRP A 319 6.99 4.39 8.53
CA TRP A 319 6.01 3.53 9.17
C TRP A 319 6.23 2.07 8.77
N THR A 320 6.03 1.16 9.72
CA THR A 320 5.81 -0.27 9.41
C THR A 320 4.31 -0.54 9.36
N ALA A 321 3.92 -1.62 8.69
CA ALA A 321 2.54 -2.11 8.65
C ALA A 321 1.49 -1.10 8.12
N GLU A 322 1.86 -0.19 7.22
CA GLU A 322 0.87 0.63 6.50
C GLU A 322 -0.01 -0.26 5.64
N GLU A 323 0.61 -1.24 4.95
CA GLU A 323 -0.06 -2.11 4.00
C GLU A 323 -1.08 -3.03 4.70
N GLN A 324 -0.93 -3.22 6.01
CA GLN A 324 -1.85 -3.97 6.85
C GLN A 324 -3.01 -3.12 7.42
N GLY A 325 -3.09 -1.85 7.02
CA GLY A 325 -4.11 -0.90 7.46
C GLY A 325 -3.59 0.13 8.45
N TYR A 326 -2.51 0.84 8.11
CA TYR A 326 -1.99 1.99 8.87
C TYR A 326 -1.52 1.67 10.30
N LEU A 327 -1.23 0.41 10.62
CA LEU A 327 -1.07 -0.02 12.02
C LEU A 327 0.12 0.64 12.73
N GLY A 328 1.26 0.82 12.04
CA GLY A 328 2.43 1.49 12.63
C GLY A 328 2.19 2.97 12.90
N GLU A 329 1.43 3.64 12.03
CA GLU A 329 1.04 5.05 12.21
C GLU A 329 0.03 5.18 13.37
N GLU A 330 -1.05 4.38 13.37
CA GLU A 330 -2.09 4.43 14.39
C GLU A 330 -1.52 4.22 15.80
N ILE A 331 -0.63 3.24 15.96
CA ILE A 331 0.03 2.95 17.24
C ILE A 331 0.93 4.11 17.66
N PHE A 332 1.68 4.71 16.73
CA PHE A 332 2.56 5.84 17.04
C PHE A 332 1.78 7.03 17.59
N PHE A 333 0.67 7.40 16.95
CA PHE A 333 -0.12 8.54 17.41
C PHE A 333 -0.88 8.23 18.70
N THR A 334 -1.47 7.05 18.84
CA THR A 334 -2.20 6.65 20.05
C THR A 334 -1.33 6.61 21.31
N LEU A 335 -0.04 6.28 21.17
CA LEU A 335 0.88 6.24 22.32
C LEU A 335 1.49 7.60 22.69
N LYS A 336 1.42 8.60 21.81
CA LYS A 336 2.16 9.86 21.95
C LYS A 336 1.30 11.10 22.07
N TYR A 337 0.04 11.05 21.65
CA TYR A 337 -0.90 12.17 21.65
C TYR A 337 -2.28 11.71 22.12
#